data_AF-A0A6B8JTY8-F1
#
_entry.id   AF-A0A6B8JTY8-F1
#
_cell.length_a   1.000
_cell.length_b   1.000
_cell.length_c   1.000
_cell.angle_alpha   90.00
_cell.angle_beta   90.00
_cell.angle_gamma   90.00
#
_symmetry.space_group_name_H-M   'P 1'
#
loop_
_entity.id
_entity.type
_entity.pdbx_description
1 polymer ?
#
loop_
_entity_poly.entity_id
_entity_poly.type
_entity_poly.pdbx_seq_one_letter_code
_entity_poly.pdbx_strand_id
1 'polypeptide(L)'
;MSDETPGSFLPSVVLHEQLMRTPDPAADADALHPGRFDPPREWTPDLLPQTDYETALPADLEIGEFSDFHDIPDHSLDQAIQRIVAVEGPVHFDVLADRLLEAAGLGRLGGRIRARIESRLETLTGPAPAGAGALERQCAFIGQPTQFLKPRYRDWRTSPEKTRQLDHVSDPELMLAVLRAALDDGTEDRERAMNDGLHAIGFIRLTEKARMRLQKPLEQLKAQGWLN
;
A
#
# COMPACT_ATOMS: atom_id res chain seq x y z
N MET A 1 39.98 -23.10 -15.15
CA MET A 1 39.71 -22.49 -13.83
C MET A 1 38.92 -21.25 -14.13
N SER A 2 37.59 -21.36 -14.14
CA SER A 2 36.71 -20.26 -14.49
C SER A 2 36.43 -19.49 -13.20
N ASP A 3 36.77 -18.21 -13.20
CA ASP A 3 36.44 -17.28 -12.13
C ASP A 3 34.92 -17.30 -11.92
N GLU A 4 34.49 -17.73 -10.73
CA GLU A 4 33.12 -17.50 -10.27
C GLU A 4 32.99 -16.02 -9.94
N THR A 5 32.45 -15.25 -10.89
CA THR A 5 32.12 -13.85 -10.67
C THR A 5 31.06 -13.77 -9.57
N PRO A 6 31.31 -13.05 -8.46
CA PRO A 6 30.29 -12.78 -7.45
C PRO A 6 29.07 -12.12 -8.13
N GLY A 7 27.89 -12.72 -8.00
CA GLY A 7 26.65 -12.28 -8.66
C GLY A 7 26.28 -13.06 -9.94
N SER A 8 27.03 -14.09 -10.33
CA SER A 8 26.61 -15.02 -11.38
C SER A 8 25.33 -15.76 -10.97
N PHE A 9 24.35 -15.81 -11.88
CA PHE A 9 23.08 -16.51 -11.66
C PHE A 9 23.24 -18.05 -11.72
N LEU A 10 24.30 -18.54 -12.39
CA LEU A 10 24.54 -19.96 -12.61
C LEU A 10 24.72 -20.75 -11.29
N PRO A 11 25.55 -20.31 -10.33
CA PRO A 11 25.62 -20.93 -9.00
C PRO A 11 24.26 -21.05 -8.30
N SER A 12 23.42 -20.01 -8.38
CA SER A 12 22.08 -20.00 -7.77
C SER A 12 21.14 -21.00 -8.43
N VAL A 13 21.19 -21.12 -9.76
CA VAL A 13 20.41 -22.11 -10.52
C VAL A 13 20.87 -23.53 -10.19
N VAL A 14 22.17 -23.76 -10.10
CA VAL A 14 22.73 -25.08 -9.75
C VAL A 14 22.33 -25.48 -8.32
N LEU A 15 22.40 -24.55 -7.37
CA LEU A 15 21.95 -24.77 -5.99
C LEU A 15 20.45 -25.07 -5.94
N HIS A 16 19.63 -24.31 -6.67
CA HIS A 16 18.19 -24.55 -6.76
C HIS A 16 17.87 -25.94 -7.34
N GLU A 17 18.52 -26.33 -8.44
CA GLU A 17 18.37 -27.67 -9.04
C GLU A 17 18.80 -28.79 -8.08
N GLN A 18 19.89 -28.61 -7.34
CA GLN A 18 20.34 -29.59 -6.34
C GLN A 18 19.33 -29.77 -5.21
N LEU A 19 18.74 -28.68 -4.72
CA LEU A 19 17.69 -28.69 -3.69
C LEU A 19 16.42 -29.38 -4.19
N MET A 20 16.05 -29.17 -5.47
CA MET A 20 14.87 -29.80 -6.07
C MET A 20 15.05 -31.30 -6.33
N ARG A 21 16.25 -31.74 -6.70
CA ARG A 21 16.57 -33.16 -6.97
C ARG A 21 16.76 -33.97 -5.70
N THR A 22 17.18 -33.31 -4.62
CA THR A 22 17.46 -33.95 -3.34
C THR A 22 16.67 -33.20 -2.26
N PRO A 23 15.33 -33.22 -2.33
CA PRO A 23 14.53 -32.55 -1.32
C PRO A 23 14.83 -33.19 0.03
N ASP A 24 15.17 -32.37 1.01
CA ASP A 24 15.28 -32.84 2.38
C ASP A 24 13.87 -33.30 2.81
N PRO A 25 13.68 -34.60 3.13
CA PRO A 25 12.37 -35.13 3.49
C PRO A 25 11.83 -34.56 4.81
N ALA A 26 12.68 -33.89 5.61
CA ALA A 26 12.29 -33.18 6.82
C ALA A 26 12.10 -31.67 6.61
N ALA A 27 12.41 -31.14 5.41
CA ALA A 27 12.20 -29.73 5.11
C ALA A 27 10.73 -29.45 4.82
N ASP A 28 10.01 -28.98 5.84
CA ASP A 28 8.76 -28.26 5.66
C ASP A 28 9.04 -26.74 5.51
N ALA A 29 8.06 -26.01 4.98
CA ALA A 29 8.21 -24.57 4.73
C ALA A 29 8.43 -23.76 6.02
N ASP A 30 7.94 -24.24 7.17
CA ASP A 30 8.13 -23.63 8.49
C ASP A 30 9.53 -23.92 9.06
N ALA A 31 10.13 -25.06 8.75
CA ALA A 31 11.47 -25.44 9.17
C ALA A 31 12.55 -24.66 8.40
N LEU A 32 12.32 -24.42 7.10
CA LEU A 32 13.23 -23.63 6.26
C LEU A 32 13.07 -22.12 6.49
N HIS A 33 11.84 -21.67 6.74
CA HIS A 33 11.55 -20.26 6.99
C HIS A 33 10.45 -20.10 8.07
N PRO A 34 10.82 -20.24 9.35
CA PRO A 34 9.86 -20.11 10.45
C PRO A 34 9.13 -18.76 10.38
N GLY A 35 7.80 -18.79 10.32
CA GLY A 35 6.97 -17.60 10.26
C GLY A 35 6.96 -16.86 8.92
N ARG A 36 7.42 -17.49 7.82
CA ARG A 36 7.35 -16.89 6.46
C ARG A 36 5.93 -16.49 6.05
N PHE A 37 4.93 -17.23 6.53
CA PHE A 37 3.52 -16.96 6.28
C PHE A 37 2.84 -16.23 7.45
N ASP A 38 3.58 -15.92 8.52
CA ASP A 38 3.04 -15.13 9.60
C ASP A 38 2.74 -13.71 9.08
N PRO A 39 1.65 -13.09 9.54
CA PRO A 39 1.40 -11.70 9.22
C PRO A 39 2.57 -10.84 9.72
N PRO A 40 3.00 -9.84 8.94
CA PRO A 40 4.08 -8.96 9.35
C PRO A 40 3.70 -8.29 10.67
N ARG A 41 4.65 -8.21 11.60
CA ARG A 41 4.48 -7.52 12.89
C ARG A 41 5.09 -6.13 12.89
N GLU A 42 5.98 -5.88 11.95
CA GLU A 42 6.66 -4.62 11.72
C GLU A 42 6.67 -4.31 10.23
N TRP A 43 6.94 -3.05 9.90
CA TRP A 43 7.00 -2.63 8.51
C TRP A 43 8.08 -3.44 7.77
N THR A 44 7.69 -4.09 6.69
CA THR A 44 8.54 -4.95 5.87
C THR A 44 8.41 -4.50 4.41
N PRO A 45 9.51 -4.19 3.71
CA PRO A 45 9.44 -3.77 2.32
C PRO A 45 8.96 -4.91 1.43
N ASP A 46 8.05 -4.61 0.51
CA ASP A 46 7.66 -5.55 -0.54
C ASP A 46 8.56 -5.36 -1.78
N LEU A 47 9.43 -6.34 -2.02
CA LEU A 47 10.37 -6.34 -3.15
C LEU A 47 9.78 -6.97 -4.42
N LEU A 48 8.48 -7.29 -4.42
CA LEU A 48 7.77 -7.70 -5.63
C LEU A 48 7.81 -6.61 -6.71
N PRO A 49 7.63 -6.97 -8.00
CA PRO A 49 7.57 -5.99 -9.07
C PRO A 49 6.52 -4.89 -8.83
N GLN A 50 6.77 -3.70 -9.38
CA GLN A 50 5.78 -2.63 -9.35
C GLN A 50 4.51 -3.07 -10.08
N THR A 51 3.35 -2.75 -9.50
CA THR A 51 2.04 -3.03 -10.08
C THR A 51 1.31 -1.73 -10.39
N ASP A 52 0.45 -1.73 -11.40
CA ASP A 52 -0.39 -0.55 -11.68
C ASP A 52 -1.34 -0.24 -10.51
N TYR A 53 -1.68 1.04 -10.34
CA TYR A 53 -2.73 1.43 -9.41
C TYR A 53 -4.07 0.86 -9.87
N GLU A 54 -4.66 0.00 -9.04
CA GLU A 54 -6.00 -0.56 -9.25
C GLU A 54 -7.05 0.37 -8.63
N THR A 55 -8.12 0.64 -9.36
CA THR A 55 -9.22 1.50 -8.90
C THR A 55 -10.44 0.64 -8.60
N ALA A 56 -11.02 0.81 -7.42
CA ALA A 56 -12.27 0.15 -7.04
C ALA A 56 -13.40 0.63 -7.96
N LEU A 57 -13.99 -0.29 -8.72
CA LEU A 57 -15.01 0.06 -9.70
C LEU A 57 -16.34 0.33 -9.00
N PRO A 58 -17.09 1.37 -9.40
CA PRO A 58 -18.40 1.69 -8.84
C PRO A 58 -19.38 0.49 -8.80
N ALA A 59 -19.36 -0.34 -9.84
CA ALA A 59 -20.21 -1.52 -9.96
C ALA A 59 -19.92 -2.59 -8.90
N ASP A 60 -18.67 -2.72 -8.48
CA ASP A 60 -18.23 -3.75 -7.52
C ASP A 60 -18.55 -3.34 -6.07
N LEU A 61 -18.86 -2.07 -5.82
CA LEU A 61 -19.17 -1.56 -4.48
C LEU A 61 -20.58 -1.93 -4.01
N GLU A 62 -21.48 -2.29 -4.93
CA GLU A 62 -22.87 -2.69 -4.68
C GLU A 62 -23.66 -1.71 -3.79
N ILE A 63 -23.34 -0.41 -3.87
CA ILE A 63 -24.12 0.64 -3.19
C ILE A 63 -25.46 0.80 -3.92
N GLY A 64 -25.41 0.98 -5.24
CA GLY A 64 -26.57 1.42 -6.04
C GLY A 64 -26.70 2.95 -6.07
N GLU A 65 -27.57 3.47 -6.93
CA GLU A 65 -27.80 4.92 -7.05
C GLU A 65 -28.80 5.43 -5.99
N PHE A 66 -28.50 6.56 -5.36
CA PHE A 66 -29.36 7.20 -4.38
C PHE A 66 -29.50 8.71 -4.63
N SER A 67 -30.65 9.28 -4.25
CA SER A 67 -30.88 10.74 -4.32
C SER A 67 -30.20 11.52 -3.19
N ASP A 68 -30.07 10.93 -2.00
CA ASP A 68 -29.31 11.48 -0.87
C ASP A 68 -28.35 10.40 -0.37
N PHE A 69 -27.09 10.79 -0.14
CA PHE A 69 -26.08 9.90 0.45
C PHE A 69 -26.53 9.34 1.79
N HIS A 70 -27.38 10.04 2.55
CA HIS A 70 -27.89 9.61 3.86
C HIS A 70 -28.90 8.46 3.78
N ASP A 71 -29.45 8.19 2.60
CA ASP A 71 -30.42 7.10 2.40
C ASP A 71 -29.74 5.74 2.19
N ILE A 72 -28.43 5.73 1.89
CA ILE A 72 -27.63 4.50 1.76
C ILE A 72 -27.69 3.74 3.09
N PRO A 73 -28.06 2.45 3.14
CA PRO A 73 -28.02 1.68 4.37
C PRO A 73 -26.60 1.55 4.93
N ASP A 74 -26.46 1.63 6.26
CA ASP A 74 -25.15 1.57 6.92
C ASP A 74 -24.36 0.29 6.58
N HIS A 75 -25.02 -0.86 6.48
CA HIS A 75 -24.37 -2.12 6.11
C HIS A 75 -23.81 -2.10 4.67
N SER A 76 -24.52 -1.48 3.73
CA SER A 76 -24.08 -1.34 2.34
C SER A 76 -22.89 -0.38 2.26
N LEU A 77 -22.94 0.72 3.01
CA LEU A 77 -21.83 1.68 3.11
C LEU A 77 -20.57 1.05 3.72
N ASP A 78 -20.73 0.25 4.79
CA ASP A 78 -19.63 -0.45 5.43
C ASP A 78 -18.98 -1.48 4.50
N GLN A 79 -19.78 -2.27 3.77
CA GLN A 79 -19.28 -3.23 2.78
C GLN A 79 -18.54 -2.53 1.65
N ALA A 80 -19.07 -1.41 1.15
CA ALA A 80 -18.40 -0.63 0.12
C ALA A 80 -17.06 -0.07 0.61
N ILE A 81 -16.97 0.45 1.85
CA ILE A 81 -15.71 0.89 2.46
C ILE A 81 -14.70 -0.26 2.50
N GLN A 82 -15.11 -1.44 2.97
CA GLN A 82 -14.23 -2.61 3.05
C GLN A 82 -13.72 -3.05 1.67
N ARG A 83 -14.59 -3.02 0.65
CA ARG A 83 -14.23 -3.36 -0.75
C ARG A 83 -13.23 -2.35 -1.33
N ILE A 84 -13.46 -1.05 -1.14
CA ILE A 84 -12.49 -0.03 -1.57
C ILE A 84 -11.15 -0.26 -0.88
N VAL A 85 -11.14 -0.48 0.44
CA VAL A 85 -9.90 -0.72 1.19
C VAL A 85 -9.20 -2.00 0.75
N ALA A 86 -9.92 -3.07 0.44
CA ALA A 86 -9.31 -4.31 -0.04
C ALA A 86 -8.54 -4.13 -1.37
N VAL A 87 -9.02 -3.24 -2.24
CA VAL A 87 -8.42 -2.93 -3.55
C VAL A 87 -7.36 -1.83 -3.45
N GLU A 88 -7.72 -0.67 -2.89
CA GLU A 88 -6.92 0.57 -2.93
C GLU A 88 -6.14 0.83 -1.63
N GLY A 89 -6.24 -0.05 -0.63
CA GLY A 89 -5.66 0.16 0.70
C GLY A 89 -4.12 0.12 0.76
N PRO A 90 -3.48 0.95 1.61
CA PRO A 90 -4.07 2.01 2.40
C PRO A 90 -4.52 3.17 1.51
N VAL A 91 -5.77 3.59 1.68
CA VAL A 91 -6.45 4.59 0.83
C VAL A 91 -6.67 5.88 1.61
N HIS A 92 -6.42 7.02 0.97
CA HIS A 92 -6.67 8.34 1.56
C HIS A 92 -8.18 8.60 1.68
N PHE A 93 -8.61 9.29 2.74
CA PHE A 93 -10.02 9.61 3.01
C PHE A 93 -10.72 10.25 1.81
N ASP A 94 -10.09 11.25 1.17
CA ASP A 94 -10.72 11.94 0.04
C ASP A 94 -10.87 11.03 -1.19
N VAL A 95 -9.98 10.03 -1.38
CA VAL A 95 -10.11 9.03 -2.44
C VAL A 95 -11.25 8.06 -2.11
N LEU A 96 -11.30 7.57 -0.88
CA LEU A 96 -12.39 6.72 -0.38
C LEU A 96 -13.75 7.42 -0.58
N ALA A 97 -13.86 8.68 -0.16
CA ALA A 97 -15.09 9.47 -0.27
C ALA A 97 -15.50 9.70 -1.74
N ASP A 98 -14.53 9.91 -2.63
CA ASP A 98 -14.77 10.04 -4.07
C ASP A 98 -15.37 8.76 -4.66
N ARG A 99 -14.81 7.59 -4.33
CA ARG A 99 -15.32 6.28 -4.79
C ARG A 99 -16.74 6.00 -4.30
N LEU A 100 -17.02 6.31 -3.04
CA LEU A 100 -18.35 6.13 -2.45
C LEU A 100 -19.39 7.04 -3.11
N LEU A 101 -19.02 8.29 -3.41
CA LEU A 101 -19.89 9.23 -4.10
C LEU A 101 -20.15 8.81 -5.55
N GLU A 102 -19.11 8.40 -6.26
CA GLU A 102 -19.21 7.89 -7.63
C GLU A 102 -20.13 6.67 -7.71
N ALA A 103 -19.97 5.70 -6.82
CA ALA A 103 -20.82 4.51 -6.75
C ALA A 103 -22.26 4.80 -6.33
N ALA A 104 -22.50 5.87 -5.57
CA ALA A 104 -23.83 6.31 -5.20
C ALA A 104 -24.52 7.18 -6.28
N GLY A 105 -23.82 7.55 -7.36
CA GLY A 105 -24.31 8.48 -8.38
C GLY A 105 -24.36 9.94 -7.92
N LEU A 106 -23.56 10.31 -6.92
CA LEU A 106 -23.59 11.63 -6.27
C LEU A 106 -22.32 12.44 -6.55
N GLY A 107 -22.48 13.75 -6.77
CA GLY A 107 -21.39 14.57 -7.34
C GLY A 107 -20.49 15.32 -6.35
N ARG A 108 -20.87 15.50 -5.08
CA ARG A 108 -20.14 16.41 -4.18
C ARG A 108 -20.06 15.92 -2.74
N LEU A 109 -18.84 15.94 -2.20
CA LEU A 109 -18.58 15.77 -0.78
C LEU A 109 -18.95 17.05 0.00
N GLY A 110 -20.10 17.03 0.66
CA GLY A 110 -20.51 18.06 1.63
C GLY A 110 -20.13 17.69 3.07
N GLY A 111 -20.18 18.65 4.00
CA GLY A 111 -19.83 18.43 5.41
C GLY A 111 -20.67 17.32 6.09
N ARG A 112 -21.95 17.21 5.75
CA ARG A 112 -22.83 16.14 6.26
C ARG A 112 -22.41 14.75 5.78
N ILE A 113 -22.08 14.63 4.49
CA ILE A 113 -21.60 13.38 3.88
C ILE A 113 -20.26 12.97 4.49
N ARG A 114 -19.32 13.93 4.62
CA ARG A 114 -18.04 13.70 5.30
C ARG A 114 -18.25 13.17 6.72
N ALA A 115 -19.07 13.85 7.52
CA ALA A 115 -19.35 13.42 8.89
C ALA A 115 -19.98 12.02 8.95
N ARG A 116 -20.85 11.68 7.99
CA ARG A 116 -21.42 10.34 7.88
C ARG A 116 -20.34 9.28 7.63
N ILE A 117 -19.46 9.51 6.65
CA ILE A 117 -18.37 8.57 6.31
C ILE A 117 -17.42 8.42 7.51
N GLU A 118 -17.04 9.53 8.16
CA GLU A 118 -16.19 9.52 9.35
C GLU A 118 -16.81 8.69 10.49
N SER A 119 -18.11 8.87 10.75
CA SER A 119 -18.81 8.08 11.78
C SER A 119 -18.84 6.57 11.47
N ARG A 120 -18.99 6.19 10.19
CA ARG A 120 -18.88 4.77 9.79
C ARG A 120 -17.46 4.26 9.97
N LEU A 121 -16.44 5.03 9.58
CA LEU A 121 -15.05 4.66 9.77
C LEU A 121 -14.69 4.47 11.25
N GLU A 122 -15.16 5.33 12.15
CA GLU A 122 -14.98 5.16 13.59
C GLU A 122 -15.56 3.82 14.07
N THR A 123 -16.72 3.43 13.56
CA THR A 123 -17.34 2.13 13.86
C THR A 123 -16.52 0.96 13.33
N LEU A 124 -15.99 1.07 12.11
CA LEU A 124 -15.23 0.00 11.43
C LEU A 124 -13.80 -0.15 11.94
N THR A 125 -13.20 0.92 12.46
CA THR A 125 -11.83 0.90 13.03
C THR A 125 -11.82 0.71 14.55
N GLY A 126 -12.99 0.68 15.18
CA GLY A 126 -13.15 0.35 16.59
C GLY A 126 -12.89 -1.13 16.89
N PRO A 127 -13.01 -1.56 18.16
CA PRO A 127 -12.87 -2.96 18.54
C PRO A 127 -13.96 -3.80 17.87
N ALA A 128 -13.60 -4.44 16.75
CA ALA A 128 -14.51 -5.28 15.99
C ALA A 128 -14.75 -6.62 16.71
N PRO A 129 -15.97 -7.18 16.64
CA PRO A 129 -16.19 -8.57 17.00
C PRO A 129 -15.35 -9.47 16.06
N ALA A 130 -14.79 -10.54 16.63
CA ALA A 130 -13.90 -11.44 15.92
C ALA A 130 -14.51 -11.92 14.58
N GLY A 131 -13.83 -11.63 13.47
CA GLY A 131 -14.20 -12.13 12.13
C GLY A 131 -14.55 -11.07 11.09
N ALA A 132 -14.84 -9.81 11.48
CA ALA A 132 -14.85 -8.71 10.51
C ALA A 132 -13.40 -8.26 10.26
N GLY A 133 -12.99 -8.15 8.99
CA GLY A 133 -11.63 -7.71 8.64
C GLY A 133 -11.33 -6.38 9.31
N ALA A 134 -10.43 -6.39 10.30
CA ALA A 134 -10.13 -5.21 11.09
C ALA A 134 -9.55 -4.13 10.18
N LEU A 135 -10.22 -2.98 10.13
CA LEU A 135 -9.69 -1.79 9.48
C LEU A 135 -8.93 -0.98 10.52
N GLU A 136 -7.88 -0.33 10.08
CA GLU A 136 -7.11 0.63 10.86
C GLU A 136 -7.12 1.98 10.16
N ARG A 137 -7.07 3.04 10.97
CA ARG A 137 -6.91 4.41 10.50
C ARG A 137 -5.59 4.97 10.98
N GLN A 138 -4.75 5.38 10.04
CA GLN A 138 -3.51 6.11 10.30
C GLN A 138 -3.61 7.51 9.69
N CYS A 139 -3.85 8.51 10.53
CA CYS A 139 -4.13 9.89 10.10
C CYS A 139 -5.32 9.97 9.11
N ALA A 140 -5.05 10.28 7.84
CA ALA A 140 -6.04 10.38 6.77
C ALA A 140 -6.19 9.09 5.95
N PHE A 141 -5.44 8.03 6.28
CA PHE A 141 -5.44 6.77 5.55
C PHE A 141 -6.23 5.69 6.27
N ILE A 142 -6.95 4.89 5.49
CA ILE A 142 -7.74 3.75 5.94
C ILE A 142 -7.19 2.52 5.23
N GLY A 143 -6.90 1.47 5.98
CA GLY A 143 -6.28 0.26 5.46
C GLY A 143 -6.51 -0.94 6.37
N GLN A 144 -6.20 -2.13 5.91
CA GLN A 144 -5.99 -3.29 6.77
C GLN A 144 -4.62 -3.16 7.45
N PRO A 145 -4.42 -3.68 8.66
CA PRO A 145 -3.12 -3.65 9.35
C PRO A 145 -1.98 -4.16 8.46
N THR A 146 -2.22 -5.26 7.73
CA THR A 146 -1.26 -5.86 6.80
C THR A 146 -0.88 -4.94 5.64
N GLN A 147 -1.78 -4.09 5.16
CA GLN A 147 -1.51 -3.13 4.08
C GLN A 147 -0.61 -1.98 4.53
N PHE A 148 -0.63 -1.61 5.81
CA PHE A 148 0.31 -0.62 6.37
C PHE A 148 1.69 -1.22 6.63
N LEU A 149 1.74 -2.48 7.07
CA LEU A 149 3.00 -3.15 7.41
C LEU A 149 3.72 -3.69 6.17
N LYS A 150 2.98 -4.12 5.15
CA LYS A 150 3.53 -4.57 3.87
C LYS A 150 2.85 -3.83 2.72
N PRO A 151 3.25 -2.57 2.45
CA PRO A 151 2.63 -1.76 1.41
C PRO A 151 2.94 -2.32 0.02
N ARG A 152 1.97 -2.20 -0.89
CA ARG A 152 2.17 -2.52 -2.31
C ARG A 152 3.00 -1.44 -2.99
N TYR A 153 3.85 -1.81 -3.94
CA TYR A 153 4.59 -0.86 -4.77
C TYR A 153 3.79 -0.50 -6.03
N ARG A 154 3.04 0.61 -5.98
CA ARG A 154 2.09 0.99 -7.03
C ARG A 154 2.66 2.02 -8.01
N ASP A 155 2.35 1.89 -9.29
CA ASP A 155 2.50 2.98 -10.27
C ASP A 155 1.24 3.85 -10.26
N TRP A 156 1.38 5.09 -9.80
CA TRP A 156 0.28 6.05 -9.72
C TRP A 156 -0.04 6.73 -11.05
N ARG A 157 0.74 6.49 -12.12
CA ARG A 157 0.45 7.07 -13.45
C ARG A 157 -0.91 6.62 -13.99
N THR A 158 -1.34 5.40 -13.65
CA THR A 158 -2.63 4.81 -14.04
C THR A 158 -3.79 5.25 -13.15
N SER A 159 -3.51 5.90 -12.01
CA SER A 159 -4.54 6.41 -11.10
C SER A 159 -5.36 7.54 -11.75
N PRO A 160 -6.67 7.66 -11.47
CA PRO A 160 -7.49 8.76 -11.98
C PRO A 160 -6.88 10.13 -11.66
N GLU A 161 -6.90 11.05 -12.62
CA GLU A 161 -6.19 12.34 -12.52
C GLU A 161 -6.62 13.15 -11.27
N LYS A 162 -7.91 13.12 -10.93
CA LYS A 162 -8.47 13.79 -9.75
C LYS A 162 -7.85 13.31 -8.44
N THR A 163 -7.56 12.00 -8.35
CA THR A 163 -7.05 11.34 -7.14
C THR A 163 -5.53 11.17 -7.15
N ARG A 164 -4.86 11.37 -8.30
CA ARG A 164 -3.41 11.28 -8.47
C ARG A 164 -2.69 12.46 -7.82
N GLN A 165 -2.57 12.43 -6.50
CA GLN A 165 -1.90 13.45 -5.70
C GLN A 165 -0.95 12.79 -4.71
N LEU A 166 0.22 13.40 -4.49
CA LEU A 166 1.22 12.84 -3.58
C LEU A 166 0.71 12.72 -2.13
N ASP A 167 -0.16 13.65 -1.71
CA ASP A 167 -0.78 13.62 -0.39
C ASP A 167 -1.70 12.41 -0.20
N HIS A 168 -2.13 11.76 -1.28
CA HIS A 168 -2.94 10.54 -1.26
C HIS A 168 -2.10 9.26 -1.27
N VAL A 169 -0.77 9.37 -1.30
CA VAL A 169 0.14 8.23 -1.16
C VAL A 169 0.47 8.03 0.32
N SER A 170 0.34 6.80 0.80
CA SER A 170 0.55 6.48 2.23
C SER A 170 2.03 6.56 2.63
N ASP A 171 2.30 6.85 3.92
CA ASP A 171 3.70 6.88 4.42
C ASP A 171 4.45 5.56 4.16
N PRO A 172 3.87 4.37 4.44
CA PRO A 172 4.55 3.10 4.15
C PRO A 172 4.93 2.92 2.67
N GLU A 173 4.09 3.36 1.75
CA GLU A 173 4.35 3.26 0.32
C GLU A 173 5.43 4.26 -0.14
N LEU A 174 5.43 5.47 0.43
CA LEU A 174 6.50 6.44 0.20
C LEU A 174 7.83 5.94 0.76
N MET A 175 7.83 5.29 1.94
CA MET A 175 9.00 4.60 2.48
C MET A 175 9.51 3.54 1.49
N LEU A 176 8.62 2.71 0.94
CA LEU A 176 8.99 1.70 -0.04
C LEU A 176 9.58 2.31 -1.32
N ALA A 177 9.00 3.39 -1.82
CA ALA A 177 9.49 4.08 -3.01
C ALA A 177 10.91 4.65 -2.83
N VAL A 178 11.18 5.31 -1.69
CA VAL A 178 12.51 5.85 -1.37
C VAL A 178 13.52 4.72 -1.15
N LEU A 179 13.14 3.67 -0.42
CA LEU A 179 14.01 2.52 -0.19
C LEU A 179 14.39 1.83 -1.50
N ARG A 180 13.43 1.59 -2.39
CA ARG A 180 13.71 0.97 -3.70
C ARG A 180 14.65 1.81 -4.55
N ALA A 181 14.43 3.12 -4.61
CA ALA A 181 15.34 4.00 -5.34
C ALA A 181 16.78 3.98 -4.76
N ALA A 182 16.91 3.98 -3.44
CA ALA A 182 18.22 3.87 -2.79
C ALA A 182 18.93 2.53 -3.11
N LEU A 183 18.17 1.43 -3.17
CA LEU A 183 18.68 0.10 -3.52
C LEU A 183 19.05 -0.02 -5.00
N ASP A 184 18.20 0.48 -5.90
CA ASP A 184 18.36 0.35 -7.35
C ASP A 184 19.54 1.17 -7.88
N ASP A 185 19.73 2.40 -7.36
CA ASP A 185 20.82 3.30 -7.78
C ASP A 185 22.09 3.19 -6.92
N GLY A 186 22.04 2.42 -5.82
CA GLY A 186 23.14 2.30 -4.86
C GLY A 186 23.56 3.64 -4.26
N THR A 187 22.64 4.61 -4.20
CA THR A 187 22.92 5.99 -3.80
C THR A 187 22.80 6.18 -2.30
N GLU A 188 23.82 6.76 -1.68
CA GLU A 188 23.75 7.26 -0.29
C GLU A 188 23.16 8.69 -0.23
N ASP A 189 22.97 9.34 -1.37
CA ASP A 189 22.34 10.66 -1.46
C ASP A 189 20.82 10.56 -1.28
N ARG A 190 20.35 11.12 -0.16
CA ARG A 190 18.95 11.14 0.25
C ARG A 190 18.07 11.95 -0.68
N GLU A 191 18.55 13.09 -1.19
CA GLU A 191 17.75 13.91 -2.10
C GLU A 191 17.53 13.20 -3.41
N ARG A 192 18.57 12.52 -3.89
CA ARG A 192 18.50 11.71 -5.10
C ARG A 192 17.54 10.54 -4.92
N ALA A 193 17.66 9.77 -3.83
CA ALA A 193 16.74 8.66 -3.54
C ALA A 193 15.27 9.13 -3.44
N MET A 194 15.00 10.30 -2.85
CA MET A 194 13.67 10.89 -2.82
C MET A 194 13.16 11.24 -4.23
N ASN A 195 13.99 11.89 -5.04
CA ASN A 195 13.60 12.26 -6.40
C ASN A 195 13.33 11.03 -7.27
N ASP A 196 14.25 10.07 -7.26
CA ASP A 196 14.19 8.87 -8.10
C ASP A 196 13.02 7.95 -7.64
N GLY A 197 12.78 7.86 -6.33
CA GLY A 197 11.63 7.15 -5.76
C GLY A 197 10.28 7.75 -6.19
N LEU A 198 10.14 9.08 -6.17
CA LEU A 198 8.93 9.76 -6.68
C LEU A 198 8.71 9.51 -8.17
N HIS A 199 9.79 9.63 -8.96
CA HIS A 199 9.75 9.39 -10.40
C HIS A 199 9.29 7.97 -10.73
N ALA A 200 9.77 6.98 -9.96
CA ALA A 200 9.44 5.58 -10.14
C ALA A 200 7.95 5.30 -9.94
N ILE A 201 7.31 5.90 -8.93
CA ILE A 201 5.87 5.73 -8.68
C ILE A 201 4.98 6.69 -9.48
N GLY A 202 5.55 7.56 -10.33
CA GLY A 202 4.78 8.37 -11.27
C GLY A 202 4.71 9.87 -11.00
N PHE A 203 5.39 10.40 -9.98
CA PHE A 203 5.46 11.83 -9.69
C PHE A 203 6.73 12.45 -10.28
N ILE A 204 6.58 13.48 -11.11
CA ILE A 204 7.64 13.96 -12.01
C ILE A 204 8.64 14.92 -11.33
N ARG A 205 8.32 15.51 -10.18
CA ARG A 205 9.18 16.54 -9.58
C ARG A 205 9.21 16.47 -8.07
N LEU A 206 10.41 16.49 -7.51
CA LEU A 206 10.65 16.78 -6.10
C LEU A 206 10.47 18.29 -5.84
N THR A 207 9.22 18.72 -5.70
CA THR A 207 8.88 20.07 -5.23
C THR A 207 9.19 20.22 -3.73
N GLU A 208 9.21 21.45 -3.22
CA GLU A 208 9.43 21.67 -1.79
C GLU A 208 8.34 21.01 -0.91
N LYS A 209 7.08 21.05 -1.38
CA LYS A 209 5.98 20.32 -0.73
C LYS A 209 6.24 18.82 -0.71
N ALA A 210 6.74 18.26 -1.82
CA ALA A 210 7.05 16.82 -1.90
C ALA A 210 8.23 16.44 -0.99
N ARG A 211 9.27 17.28 -0.90
CA ARG A 211 10.39 17.09 0.04
C ARG A 211 9.88 17.06 1.48
N MET A 212 9.06 18.03 1.88
CA MET A 212 8.45 18.05 3.21
C MET A 212 7.58 16.83 3.49
N ARG A 213 6.85 16.33 2.48
CA ARG A 213 6.01 15.12 2.59
C ARG A 213 6.82 13.84 2.78
N LEU A 214 8.02 13.76 2.21
CA LEU A 214 8.92 12.61 2.28
C LEU A 214 9.84 12.60 3.51
N GLN A 215 9.98 13.74 4.19
CA GLN A 215 10.85 13.85 5.37
C GLN A 215 10.51 12.80 6.44
N LYS A 216 9.22 12.65 6.76
CA LYS A 216 8.75 11.66 7.75
C LYS A 216 9.02 10.21 7.30
N PRO A 217 8.61 9.76 6.09
CA PRO A 217 9.01 8.45 5.55
C PRO A 217 10.51 8.17 5.63
N LEU A 218 11.34 9.15 5.26
CA LEU A 218 12.79 9.01 5.28
C LEU A 218 13.32 8.83 6.72
N GLU A 219 12.86 9.64 7.66
CA GLU A 219 13.22 9.52 9.07
C GLU A 219 12.81 8.16 9.66
N GLN A 220 11.65 7.64 9.27
CA GLN A 220 11.17 6.32 9.69
C GLN A 220 12.07 5.19 9.16
N LEU A 221 12.47 5.23 7.89
CA LEU A 221 13.40 4.26 7.31
C LEU A 221 14.74 4.24 8.05
N LYS A 222 15.26 5.41 8.41
CA LYS A 222 16.53 5.55 9.15
C LYS A 222 16.40 5.06 10.58
N ALA A 223 15.31 5.38 11.26
CA ALA A 223 15.03 4.90 12.62
C ALA A 223 14.93 3.37 12.69
N GLN A 224 14.44 2.74 11.61
CA GLN A 224 14.35 1.28 11.48
C GLN A 224 15.64 0.62 10.96
N GLY A 225 16.67 1.40 10.60
CA GLY A 225 17.95 0.86 10.12
C GLY A 225 17.95 0.40 8.65
N TRP A 226 16.93 0.76 7.87
CA TRP A 226 16.87 0.44 6.43
C TRP A 226 17.77 1.35 5.58
N LEU A 227 18.06 2.56 6.06
CA LEU A 227 18.93 3.55 5.42
C LEU A 227 19.87 4.21 6.45
N ASN A 228 21.05 4.64 6.00
CA ASN A 228 22.07 5.32 6.83
C ASN A 228 21.93 6.87 6.87
#